data_AF-A0A3L7VCQ9-F1
#
_entry.id   AF-A0A3L7VCQ9-F1
#
_cell.length_a   1.000
_cell.length_b   1.000
_cell.length_c   1.000
_cell.angle_alpha   90.00
_cell.angle_beta   90.00
_cell.angle_gamma   90.00
#
_symmetry.space_group_name_H-M   'P 1'
#
loop_
_entity.id
_entity.type
_entity.pdbx_description
1 polymer ?
#
loop_
_entity_poly.entity_id
_entity_poly.type
_entity_poly.pdbx_seq_one_letter_code
_entity_poly.pdbx_strand_id
1 'polypeptide(L)'
;HDHDLRLSDIYSLGAVLYHLLVGRPPFVGPTSFDIMLPLKDRQAVHPSRLNRQVDRELDTICLRAMEKIPSERYSTAAEFGRDLERWIHGSAVSSPTKSTWIRWIRWWKQEPGLVSHAVAISVVILVVLLSHLLGYSLAHLPTQLAVLLTWLLLCFPLQRWILQSKDTIVPAILWGLIDLACVSWLIATAGPPRSLLLVAYPLMITASALFYRTRFVILMTTACILAFLVLTGLIEDPSFERGSFRILFVCFLAIQCLTLTSLIFKVRNLFTYRER
;
A
#
# COMPACT_ATOMS: atom_id res chain seq x y z
N HIS A 1 -24.67 36.57 10.23
CA HIS A 1 -23.21 36.35 10.09
C HIS A 1 -23.03 34.84 10.08
N ASP A 2 -23.14 34.24 8.89
CA ASP A 2 -23.07 32.79 8.71
C ASP A 2 -21.62 32.34 8.91
N HIS A 3 -21.37 31.63 10.01
CA HIS A 3 -20.07 31.05 10.30
C HIS A 3 -19.91 29.73 9.52
N ASP A 4 -19.42 29.85 8.28
CA ASP A 4 -18.80 28.75 7.56
C ASP A 4 -17.49 28.37 8.27
N LEU A 5 -17.61 27.59 9.34
CA LEU A 5 -16.48 26.94 10.00
C LEU A 5 -15.80 26.02 8.98
N ARG A 6 -14.46 26.11 8.90
CA ARG A 6 -13.69 25.31 7.96
C ARG A 6 -13.82 23.84 8.34
N LEU A 7 -13.76 22.93 7.36
CA LEU A 7 -13.83 21.47 7.58
C LEU A 7 -12.75 20.95 8.56
N SER A 8 -11.66 21.69 8.75
CA SER A 8 -10.63 21.45 9.78
C SER A 8 -11.13 21.66 11.21
N ASP A 9 -12.00 22.65 11.40
CA ASP A 9 -12.49 23.07 12.71
C ASP A 9 -13.55 22.09 13.20
N ILE A 10 -14.41 21.61 12.28
CA ILE A 10 -15.36 20.51 12.53
C ILE A 10 -14.62 19.24 12.98
N TYR A 11 -13.49 18.92 12.35
CA TYR A 11 -12.66 17.78 12.76
C TYR A 11 -12.11 17.96 14.17
N SER A 12 -11.61 19.16 14.47
CA SER A 12 -11.03 19.48 15.78
C SER A 12 -12.10 19.43 16.87
N LEU A 13 -13.30 19.95 16.62
CA LEU A 13 -14.45 19.82 17.51
C LEU A 13 -14.88 18.37 17.71
N GLY A 14 -14.88 17.56 16.65
CA GLY A 14 -15.11 16.12 16.73
C GLY A 14 -14.09 15.41 17.62
N ALA A 15 -12.81 15.80 17.55
CA ALA A 15 -11.74 15.26 18.39
C ALA A 15 -11.86 15.70 19.86
N VAL A 16 -12.31 16.92 20.12
CA VAL A 16 -12.66 17.40 21.47
C VAL A 16 -13.84 16.59 22.02
N LEU A 17 -14.91 16.44 21.24
CA LEU A 17 -16.06 15.61 21.62
C LEU A 17 -15.62 14.17 21.95
N TYR A 18 -14.77 13.56 21.11
CA TYR A 18 -14.20 12.24 21.39
C TYR A 18 -13.50 12.17 22.75
N HIS A 19 -12.65 13.16 23.03
CA HIS A 19 -11.95 13.24 24.31
C HIS A 19 -12.90 13.38 25.49
N LEU A 20 -13.97 14.18 25.36
CA LEU A 20 -14.98 14.32 26.40
C LEU A 20 -15.73 13.01 26.67
N LEU A 21 -15.97 12.20 25.63
CA LEU A 21 -16.70 10.92 25.76
C LEU A 21 -15.87 9.80 26.39
N VAL A 22 -14.57 9.80 26.17
CA VAL A 22 -13.68 8.66 26.51
C VAL A 22 -12.58 9.04 27.51
N GLY A 23 -12.38 10.32 27.78
CA GLY A 23 -11.33 10.84 28.67
C GLY A 23 -9.91 10.82 28.06
N ARG A 24 -9.78 10.53 26.76
CA ARG A 24 -8.50 10.48 26.06
C ARG A 24 -8.65 10.87 24.60
N PRO A 25 -7.61 11.45 23.95
CA PRO A 25 -7.70 11.82 22.54
C PRO A 25 -7.86 10.57 21.65
N PRO A 26 -8.41 10.73 20.43
CA PRO A 26 -8.70 9.61 19.52
C PRO A 26 -7.47 8.82 19.08
N PHE A 27 -6.30 9.46 19.06
CA PHE A 27 -5.02 8.83 18.75
C PHE A 27 -4.04 9.18 19.87
N VAL A 28 -3.39 8.16 20.41
CA VAL A 28 -2.41 8.28 21.49
C VAL A 28 -1.14 7.58 21.01
N GLY A 29 0.00 8.24 21.17
CA GLY A 29 1.31 7.73 20.81
C GLY A 29 2.38 8.42 21.64
N PRO A 30 3.54 7.79 21.87
CA PRO A 30 4.61 8.37 22.68
C PRO A 30 5.26 9.60 22.00
N THR A 31 5.11 9.73 20.68
CA THR A 31 5.61 10.88 19.91
C THR A 31 4.50 11.51 19.06
N SER A 32 4.66 12.78 18.68
CA SER A 32 3.76 13.47 17.74
C SER A 32 3.62 12.74 16.41
N PHE A 33 4.66 12.03 15.96
CA PHE A 33 4.63 11.22 14.75
C PHE A 33 3.80 9.95 14.91
N ASP A 34 3.94 9.24 16.04
CA ASP A 34 3.10 8.08 16.37
C ASP A 34 1.61 8.43 16.49
N ILE A 35 1.30 9.71 16.68
CA ILE A 35 -0.06 10.25 16.62
C ILE A 35 -0.43 10.65 15.19
N MET A 36 0.46 11.33 14.45
CA MET A 36 0.20 11.82 13.08
C MET A 36 0.01 10.71 12.04
N LEU A 37 0.77 9.61 12.11
CA LEU A 37 0.62 8.51 11.15
C LEU A 37 -0.77 7.86 11.25
N PRO A 38 -1.23 7.44 12.45
CA PRO A 38 -2.60 6.98 12.64
C PRO A 38 -3.65 8.05 12.34
N LEU A 39 -3.35 9.33 12.64
CA LEU A 39 -4.24 10.44 12.29
C LEU A 39 -4.45 10.57 10.78
N LYS A 40 -3.49 10.16 9.94
CA LYS A 40 -3.64 10.19 8.49
C LYS A 40 -4.35 8.94 7.96
N ASP A 41 -3.98 7.78 8.49
CA ASP A 41 -4.29 6.50 7.82
C ASP A 41 -5.32 5.64 8.55
N ARG A 42 -5.49 5.82 9.87
CA ARG A 42 -6.39 5.00 10.71
C ARG A 42 -7.65 5.76 11.11
N GLN A 43 -8.78 5.05 11.15
CA GLN A 43 -9.99 5.58 11.76
C GLN A 43 -9.89 5.51 13.29
N ALA A 44 -10.49 6.48 13.98
CA ALA A 44 -10.58 6.46 15.43
C ALA A 44 -11.45 5.27 15.88
N VAL A 45 -11.11 4.68 17.02
CA VAL A 45 -11.90 3.60 17.60
C VAL A 45 -13.24 4.18 18.06
N HIS A 46 -14.35 3.50 17.78
CA HIS A 46 -15.68 3.86 18.29
C HIS A 46 -15.66 4.19 19.80
N PRO A 47 -16.10 5.40 20.21
CA PRO A 47 -16.18 5.77 21.63
C PRO A 47 -16.92 4.72 22.49
N SER A 48 -18.04 4.16 22.00
CA SER A 48 -18.82 3.12 22.68
C SER A 48 -18.05 1.82 22.99
N ARG A 49 -16.98 1.53 22.23
CA ARG A 49 -16.10 0.38 22.51
C ARG A 49 -15.18 0.62 23.70
N LEU A 50 -14.90 1.89 24.00
CA LEU A 50 -13.99 2.30 25.07
C LEU A 50 -14.76 2.73 26.32
N ASN A 51 -15.90 3.38 26.14
CA ASN A 51 -16.83 3.74 27.20
C ASN A 51 -18.24 3.23 26.83
N ARG A 52 -18.69 2.15 27.49
CA ARG A 52 -19.99 1.51 27.22
C ARG A 52 -21.20 2.40 27.56
N GLN A 53 -21.01 3.50 28.28
CA GLN A 53 -22.07 4.47 28.57
C GLN A 53 -22.36 5.39 27.37
N VAL A 54 -21.50 5.38 26.35
CA VAL A 54 -21.69 6.19 25.13
C VAL A 54 -22.63 5.48 24.17
N ASP A 55 -23.66 6.20 23.74
CA ASP A 55 -24.65 5.73 22.77
C ASP A 55 -24.04 5.59 21.35
N ARG A 56 -24.57 4.64 20.58
CA ARG A 56 -24.19 4.37 19.19
C ARG A 56 -24.51 5.52 18.24
N GLU A 57 -25.53 6.31 18.55
CA GLU A 57 -25.84 7.50 17.76
C GLU A 57 -24.76 8.58 17.95
N LEU A 58 -24.28 8.75 19.18
CA LEU A 58 -23.23 9.71 19.48
C LEU A 58 -21.86 9.28 18.92
N ASP A 59 -21.59 7.97 18.88
CA ASP A 59 -20.49 7.39 18.10
C ASP A 59 -20.53 7.87 16.64
N THR A 60 -21.72 7.82 16.02
CA THR A 60 -21.90 8.14 14.60
C THR A 60 -21.62 9.62 14.35
N ILE A 61 -22.14 10.51 15.20
CA ILE A 61 -21.90 11.96 15.13
C ILE A 61 -20.40 12.26 15.29
N CYS A 62 -19.79 11.71 16.34
CA CYS A 62 -18.38 11.95 16.67
C CYS A 62 -17.45 11.46 15.55
N LEU A 63 -17.66 10.23 15.05
CA LEU A 63 -16.82 9.67 13.99
C LEU A 63 -17.03 10.35 12.63
N ARG A 64 -18.25 10.82 12.32
CA ARG A 64 -18.52 11.59 11.09
C ARG A 64 -17.79 12.93 11.11
N ALA A 65 -17.83 13.65 12.23
CA ALA A 65 -17.07 14.90 12.38
C ALA A 65 -15.55 14.68 12.19
N MET A 66 -15.04 13.55 12.70
CA MET A 66 -13.63 13.16 12.57
C MET A 66 -13.30 12.34 11.31
N GLU A 67 -14.15 12.35 10.29
CA GLU A 67 -13.90 11.53 9.10
C GLU A 67 -12.66 12.03 8.35
N LYS A 68 -11.88 11.13 7.74
CA LYS A 68 -10.61 11.51 7.09
C LYS A 68 -10.83 12.27 5.79
N ILE A 69 -11.88 11.93 5.06
CA ILE A 69 -12.24 12.57 3.80
C ILE A 69 -13.11 13.79 4.13
N PRO A 70 -12.68 15.03 3.83
CA PRO A 70 -13.43 16.22 4.21
C PRO A 70 -14.86 16.27 3.67
N SER A 71 -15.12 15.70 2.49
CA SER A 71 -16.46 15.63 1.88
C SER A 71 -17.44 14.68 2.60
N GLU A 72 -16.93 13.79 3.46
CA GLU A 72 -17.75 12.87 4.25
C GLU A 72 -18.07 13.44 5.65
N ARG A 73 -17.43 14.57 6.01
CA ARG A 73 -17.74 15.29 7.26
C ARG A 73 -19.07 16.04 7.11
N TYR A 74 -19.48 16.66 8.20
CA TYR A 74 -20.49 17.71 8.15
C TYR A 74 -20.01 18.84 7.23
N SER A 75 -20.89 19.27 6.32
CA SER A 75 -20.59 20.34 5.38
C SER A 75 -20.39 21.68 6.10
N THR A 76 -21.13 21.89 7.19
CA THR A 76 -21.09 23.08 8.02
C THR A 76 -21.18 22.71 9.50
N ALA A 77 -20.70 23.59 10.37
CA ALA A 77 -20.86 23.41 11.81
C ALA A 77 -22.33 23.44 12.26
N ALA A 78 -23.19 24.16 11.55
CA ALA A 78 -24.63 24.15 11.80
C ALA A 78 -25.25 22.76 11.54
N GLU A 79 -24.75 22.01 10.56
CA GLU A 79 -25.15 20.61 10.34
C GLU A 79 -24.70 19.71 11.50
N PHE A 80 -23.46 19.88 11.98
CA PHE A 80 -22.94 19.15 13.13
C PHE A 80 -23.73 19.42 14.41
N GLY A 81 -24.01 20.70 14.70
CA GLY A 81 -24.80 21.12 15.86
C GLY A 81 -26.23 20.59 15.84
N ARG A 82 -26.90 20.64 14.67
CA ARG A 82 -28.26 20.09 14.52
C ARG A 82 -28.34 18.59 14.82
N ASP A 83 -27.31 17.83 14.44
CA ASP A 83 -27.29 16.40 14.76
C ASP A 83 -27.06 16.13 16.25
N LEU A 84 -26.25 16.95 16.93
CA LEU A 84 -26.11 16.90 18.39
C LEU A 84 -27.43 17.25 19.09
N GLU A 85 -28.14 18.29 18.63
CA GLU A 85 -29.46 18.65 19.16
C GLU A 85 -30.49 17.53 18.95
N ARG A 86 -30.52 16.92 17.75
CA ARG A 86 -31.38 15.75 17.49
C ARG A 86 -31.12 14.62 18.47
N TRP A 87 -29.84 14.30 18.71
CA TRP A 87 -29.46 13.28 19.68
C TRP A 87 -29.93 13.63 21.10
N ILE A 88 -29.73 14.88 21.56
CA ILE A 88 -30.21 15.34 22.87
C ILE A 88 -31.73 15.18 23.00
N HIS A 89 -32.48 15.43 21.92
CA HIS A 89 -33.92 15.29 21.87
C HIS A 89 -34.42 13.88 21.53
N GLY A 90 -33.53 12.88 21.45
CA GLY A 90 -33.89 11.49 21.11
C GLY A 90 -34.47 11.30 19.70
N SER A 91 -34.20 12.24 18.80
CA SER A 91 -34.61 12.21 17.40
C SER A 91 -33.54 11.54 16.54
N ALA A 92 -33.96 10.85 15.47
CA ALA A 92 -33.05 10.16 14.57
C ALA A 92 -31.98 11.11 14.01
N VAL A 93 -30.72 10.80 14.28
CA VAL A 93 -29.54 11.52 13.78
C VAL A 93 -29.38 11.31 12.28
N SER A 94 -28.88 12.32 11.55
CA SER A 94 -28.60 12.13 10.12
C SER A 94 -27.45 11.15 9.90
N SER A 95 -27.78 9.93 9.51
CA SER A 95 -26.78 8.99 8.99
C SER A 95 -26.44 9.41 7.56
N PRO A 96 -25.18 9.70 7.23
CA PRO A 96 -24.81 9.89 5.84
C PRO A 96 -25.16 8.62 5.06
N THR A 97 -25.69 8.80 3.85
CA THR A 97 -25.75 7.73 2.86
C THR A 97 -24.32 7.31 2.59
N LYS A 98 -23.89 6.22 3.22
CA LYS A 98 -22.54 5.67 3.04
C LYS A 98 -22.41 5.29 1.57
N SER A 99 -21.80 6.17 0.78
CA SER A 99 -21.53 5.92 -0.62
C SER A 99 -20.65 4.68 -0.72
N THR A 100 -21.20 3.59 -1.26
CA THR A 100 -20.48 2.33 -1.45
C THR A 100 -19.21 2.54 -2.26
N TRP A 101 -19.23 3.47 -3.21
CA TRP A 101 -18.07 3.88 -4.02
C TRP A 101 -16.91 4.45 -3.19
N ILE A 102 -17.22 5.20 -2.14
CA ILE A 102 -16.21 5.81 -1.26
C ILE A 102 -15.59 4.75 -0.34
N ARG A 103 -16.30 3.66 -0.03
CA ARG A 103 -15.70 2.47 0.61
C ARG A 103 -14.64 1.83 -0.27
N TRP A 104 -14.86 1.75 -1.58
CA TRP A 104 -13.86 1.24 -2.53
C TRP A 104 -12.64 2.16 -2.62
N ILE A 105 -12.83 3.48 -2.67
CA ILE A 105 -11.73 4.46 -2.68
C ILE A 105 -10.94 4.43 -1.35
N ARG A 106 -11.64 4.30 -0.21
CA ARG A 106 -11.04 4.21 1.12
C ARG A 106 -10.26 2.91 1.28
N TRP A 107 -10.80 1.80 0.77
CA TRP A 107 -10.12 0.50 0.72
C TRP A 107 -8.84 0.56 -0.14
N TRP A 108 -8.89 1.18 -1.33
CA TRP A 108 -7.70 1.42 -2.17
C TRP A 108 -6.63 2.27 -1.48
N LYS A 109 -7.01 3.32 -0.74
CA LYS A 109 -6.03 4.18 -0.03
C LYS A 109 -5.48 3.57 1.26
N GLN A 110 -6.23 2.69 1.93
CA GLN A 110 -5.86 2.10 3.22
C GLN A 110 -5.10 0.77 3.09
N GLU A 111 -5.12 0.13 1.93
CA GLU A 111 -4.32 -1.06 1.64
C GLU A 111 -3.26 -0.76 0.56
N PRO A 112 -2.20 0.01 0.87
CA PRO A 112 -1.14 0.36 -0.09
C PRO A 112 -0.42 -0.88 -0.65
N GLY A 113 -0.52 -2.01 0.06
CA GLY A 113 -0.21 -3.34 -0.45
C GLY A 113 -0.92 -3.60 -1.78
N LEU A 114 -2.24 -3.82 -1.80
CA LEU A 114 -2.97 -4.21 -3.02
C LEU A 114 -2.73 -3.31 -4.21
N VAL A 115 -2.70 -2.00 -3.99
CA VAL A 115 -2.54 -1.05 -5.08
C VAL A 115 -1.17 -1.19 -5.74
N SER A 116 -0.11 -1.38 -4.95
CA SER A 116 1.22 -1.66 -5.52
C SER A 116 1.26 -2.98 -6.32
N HIS A 117 0.53 -4.01 -5.88
CA HIS A 117 0.48 -5.31 -6.55
C HIS A 117 -0.38 -5.29 -7.81
N ALA A 118 -1.53 -4.61 -7.78
CA ALA A 118 -2.35 -4.39 -8.96
C ALA A 118 -1.57 -3.63 -10.03
N VAL A 119 -0.78 -2.62 -9.63
CA VAL A 119 0.09 -1.88 -10.55
C VAL A 119 1.20 -2.78 -11.10
N ALA A 120 1.90 -3.55 -10.27
CA ALA A 120 2.97 -4.46 -10.73
C ALA A 120 2.44 -5.50 -11.72
N ILE A 121 1.32 -6.15 -11.40
CA ILE A 121 0.68 -7.13 -12.28
C ILE A 121 0.17 -6.47 -13.57
N SER A 122 -0.41 -5.28 -13.48
CA SER A 122 -0.85 -4.53 -14.67
C SER A 122 0.32 -4.17 -15.59
N VAL A 123 1.48 -3.82 -15.02
CA VAL A 123 2.70 -3.56 -15.79
C VAL A 123 3.20 -4.83 -16.46
N VAL A 124 3.24 -5.97 -15.76
CA VAL A 124 3.66 -7.26 -16.35
C VAL A 124 2.70 -7.68 -17.46
N ILE A 125 1.38 -7.58 -17.24
CA ILE A 125 0.36 -7.84 -18.26
C ILE A 125 0.56 -6.91 -19.45
N LEU A 126 0.75 -5.61 -19.22
CA LEU A 126 1.00 -4.64 -20.27
C LEU A 126 2.22 -5.00 -21.09
N VAL A 127 3.34 -5.36 -20.45
CA VAL A 127 4.59 -5.74 -21.14
C VAL A 127 4.39 -7.01 -21.97
N VAL A 128 3.69 -8.02 -21.43
CA VAL A 128 3.36 -9.25 -22.18
C VAL A 128 2.48 -8.92 -23.38
N LEU A 129 1.42 -8.12 -23.21
CA LEU A 129 0.55 -7.69 -24.31
C LEU A 129 1.31 -6.88 -25.37
N LEU A 130 2.20 -5.98 -24.95
CA LEU A 130 3.03 -5.17 -25.84
C LEU A 130 4.01 -6.05 -26.63
N SER A 131 4.56 -7.09 -26.01
CA SER A 131 5.38 -8.08 -26.69
C SER A 131 4.58 -8.79 -27.80
N HIS A 132 3.34 -9.20 -27.53
CA HIS A 132 2.51 -9.82 -28.56
C HIS A 132 2.11 -8.85 -29.69
N LEU A 133 1.84 -7.58 -29.38
CA LEU A 133 1.58 -6.55 -30.38
C LEU A 133 2.76 -6.33 -31.34
N LEU A 134 3.99 -6.59 -30.89
CA LEU A 134 5.21 -6.52 -31.69
C LEU A 134 5.45 -7.78 -32.56
N GLY A 135 4.51 -8.73 -32.60
CA GLY A 135 4.53 -9.88 -33.50
C GLY A 135 5.20 -11.14 -32.93
N TYR A 136 5.40 -11.24 -31.62
CA TYR A 136 5.97 -12.43 -30.98
C TYR A 136 4.94 -13.57 -30.79
N SER A 137 5.42 -14.82 -30.86
CA SER A 137 4.62 -16.06 -30.93
C SER A 137 3.54 -16.19 -29.84
N LEU A 138 2.32 -16.53 -30.25
CA LEU A 138 1.15 -16.76 -29.38
C LEU A 138 1.17 -18.13 -28.67
N ALA A 139 2.14 -19.01 -28.98
CA ALA A 139 2.14 -20.39 -28.51
C ALA A 139 2.20 -20.54 -26.97
N HIS A 140 2.83 -19.59 -26.27
CA HIS A 140 2.98 -19.61 -24.81
C HIS A 140 2.04 -18.64 -24.08
N LEU A 141 1.19 -17.88 -24.81
CA LEU A 141 0.22 -16.94 -24.24
C LEU A 141 -0.71 -17.58 -23.18
N PRO A 142 -1.35 -18.75 -23.41
CA PRO A 142 -2.26 -19.33 -22.41
C PRO A 142 -1.53 -19.77 -21.15
N THR A 143 -0.30 -20.31 -21.27
CA THR A 143 0.51 -20.71 -20.12
C THR A 143 1.00 -19.51 -19.31
N GLN A 144 1.36 -18.41 -19.98
CA GLN A 144 1.76 -17.16 -19.31
C GLN A 144 0.57 -16.51 -18.58
N LEU A 145 -0.60 -16.45 -19.22
CA LEU A 145 -1.83 -15.95 -18.58
C LEU A 145 -2.28 -16.82 -17.41
N ALA A 146 -2.18 -18.15 -17.53
CA ALA A 146 -2.51 -19.07 -16.44
C ALA A 146 -1.60 -18.87 -15.22
N VAL A 147 -0.29 -18.65 -15.42
CA VAL A 147 0.64 -18.36 -14.33
C VAL A 147 0.38 -16.99 -13.72
N LEU A 148 0.10 -15.96 -14.53
CA LEU A 148 -0.27 -14.63 -14.02
C LEU A 148 -1.57 -14.66 -13.20
N LEU A 149 -2.58 -15.41 -13.64
CA LEU A 149 -3.83 -15.59 -12.91
C LEU A 149 -3.63 -16.38 -11.62
N THR A 150 -2.83 -17.45 -11.67
CA THR A 150 -2.49 -18.26 -10.49
C THR A 150 -1.70 -17.43 -9.48
N TRP A 151 -0.77 -16.60 -9.95
CA TRP A 151 -0.01 -15.65 -9.15
C TRP A 151 -0.92 -14.59 -8.51
N LEU A 152 -1.88 -14.03 -9.26
CA LEU A 152 -2.88 -13.09 -8.73
C LEU A 152 -3.76 -13.73 -7.64
N LEU A 153 -4.16 -15.00 -7.82
CA LEU A 153 -4.91 -15.75 -6.83
C LEU A 153 -4.11 -16.08 -5.57
N LEU A 154 -2.81 -16.39 -5.71
CA LEU A 154 -1.88 -16.65 -4.60
C LEU A 154 -1.54 -15.39 -3.79
N CYS A 155 -1.57 -14.20 -4.40
CA CYS A 155 -1.33 -12.93 -3.72
C CYS A 155 -2.39 -12.62 -2.65
N PHE A 156 -3.66 -13.01 -2.86
CA PHE A 156 -4.76 -12.70 -1.94
C PHE A 156 -4.60 -13.33 -0.54
N PRO A 157 -4.32 -14.64 -0.38
CA PRO A 157 -4.11 -15.24 0.94
C PRO A 157 -2.82 -14.76 1.61
N LEU A 158 -1.72 -14.58 0.86
CA LEU A 158 -0.45 -14.07 1.40
C LEU A 158 -0.57 -12.66 1.96
N GLN A 159 -1.29 -11.77 1.26
CA GLN A 159 -1.54 -10.43 1.77
C GLN A 159 -2.41 -10.44 3.02
N ARG A 160 -3.46 -11.27 3.04
CA ARG A 160 -4.33 -11.39 4.21
C ARG A 160 -3.54 -11.88 5.42
N TRP A 161 -2.54 -12.73 5.20
CA TRP A 161 -1.62 -13.20 6.23
C TRP A 161 -0.68 -12.10 6.75
N ILE A 162 -0.18 -11.22 5.87
CA ILE A 162 0.63 -10.04 6.26
C ILE A 162 -0.17 -9.08 7.14
N LEU A 163 -1.44 -8.84 6.80
CA LEU A 163 -2.30 -7.93 7.56
C LEU A 163 -2.74 -8.49 8.92
N GLN A 164 -2.78 -9.81 9.08
CA GLN A 164 -3.19 -10.47 10.33
C GLN A 164 -2.01 -10.79 11.27
N SER A 165 -0.79 -10.86 10.76
CA SER A 165 0.39 -11.26 11.54
C SER A 165 1.02 -10.07 12.26
N LYS A 166 1.35 -10.23 13.56
CA LYS A 166 2.17 -9.27 14.31
C LYS A 166 3.58 -9.12 13.71
N ASP A 167 4.11 -10.20 13.14
CA ASP A 167 5.43 -10.23 12.50
C ASP A 167 5.30 -10.21 10.97
N THR A 168 5.52 -9.03 10.40
CA THR A 168 5.38 -8.79 8.95
C THR A 168 6.58 -9.26 8.11
N ILE A 169 7.65 -9.77 8.75
CA ILE A 169 8.93 -10.08 8.08
C ILE A 169 8.84 -11.38 7.25
N VAL A 170 8.44 -12.48 7.89
CA VAL A 170 8.44 -13.81 7.27
C VAL A 170 7.49 -13.86 6.06
N PRO A 171 6.25 -13.37 6.17
CA PRO A 171 5.34 -13.38 5.02
C PRO A 171 5.83 -12.49 3.87
N ALA A 172 6.51 -11.36 4.16
CA ALA A 172 7.07 -10.49 3.13
C ALA A 172 8.26 -11.12 2.38
N ILE A 173 9.10 -11.89 3.08
CA ILE A 173 10.21 -12.64 2.44
C ILE A 173 9.67 -13.77 1.58
N LEU A 174 8.75 -14.57 2.11
CA LEU A 174 8.11 -15.64 1.35
C LEU A 174 7.44 -15.09 0.09
N TRP A 175 6.77 -13.95 0.21
CA TRP A 175 6.18 -13.26 -0.92
C TRP A 175 7.21 -12.84 -1.97
N GLY A 176 8.24 -12.08 -1.56
CA GLY A 176 9.26 -11.61 -2.51
C GLY A 176 9.96 -12.75 -3.26
N LEU A 177 10.18 -13.89 -2.60
CA LEU A 177 10.76 -15.08 -3.23
C LEU A 177 9.80 -15.77 -4.22
N ILE A 178 8.50 -15.84 -3.91
CA ILE A 178 7.49 -16.37 -4.82
C ILE A 178 7.40 -15.49 -6.08
N ASP A 179 7.30 -14.17 -5.90
CA ASP A 179 7.25 -13.23 -7.02
C ASP A 179 8.49 -13.36 -7.91
N LEU A 180 9.67 -13.51 -7.27
CA LEU A 180 10.94 -13.66 -7.98
C LEU A 180 10.97 -14.95 -8.81
N ALA A 181 10.51 -16.06 -8.24
CA ALA A 181 10.43 -17.33 -8.94
C ALA A 181 9.46 -17.26 -10.13
N CYS A 182 8.28 -16.65 -9.94
CA CYS A 182 7.29 -16.45 -10.98
C CYS A 182 7.81 -15.59 -12.13
N VAL A 183 8.43 -14.44 -11.83
CA VAL A 183 9.05 -13.56 -12.84
C VAL A 183 10.16 -14.28 -13.58
N SER A 184 11.05 -14.98 -12.87
CA SER A 184 12.17 -15.70 -13.48
C SER A 184 11.67 -16.80 -14.43
N TRP A 185 10.62 -17.53 -14.03
CA TRP A 185 9.98 -18.54 -14.86
C TRP A 185 9.28 -17.93 -16.09
N LEU A 186 8.63 -16.78 -15.93
CA LEU A 186 7.99 -16.05 -17.03
C LEU A 186 9.03 -15.61 -18.07
N ILE A 187 10.18 -15.10 -17.62
CA ILE A 187 11.28 -14.71 -18.53
C ILE A 187 11.86 -15.94 -19.24
N ALA A 188 12.02 -17.06 -18.53
CA ALA A 188 12.56 -18.29 -19.10
C ALA A 188 11.67 -18.87 -20.21
N THR A 189 10.35 -18.77 -20.04
CA THR A 189 9.35 -19.28 -20.99
C THR A 189 8.99 -18.29 -22.10
N ALA A 190 9.42 -17.03 -21.98
CA ALA A 190 9.20 -16.03 -23.00
C ALA A 190 10.08 -16.24 -24.24
N GLY A 191 9.53 -15.94 -25.41
CA GLY A 191 10.29 -15.91 -26.66
C GLY A 191 11.25 -14.71 -26.72
N PRO A 192 12.28 -14.78 -27.57
CA PRO A 192 13.19 -13.65 -27.79
C PRO A 192 12.45 -12.46 -28.44
N PRO A 193 12.81 -11.20 -28.08
CA PRO A 193 13.89 -10.78 -27.20
C PRO A 193 13.47 -10.73 -25.72
N ARG A 194 14.15 -11.52 -24.90
CA ARG A 194 13.86 -11.64 -23.46
C ARG A 194 14.35 -10.43 -22.63
N SER A 195 15.13 -9.53 -23.24
CA SER A 195 15.70 -8.35 -22.58
C SER A 195 14.66 -7.36 -22.05
N LEU A 196 13.49 -7.26 -22.68
CA LEU A 196 12.41 -6.36 -22.23
C LEU A 196 11.80 -6.80 -20.90
N LEU A 197 11.72 -8.11 -20.66
CA LEU A 197 11.15 -8.66 -19.44
C LEU A 197 12.10 -8.55 -18.25
N LEU A 198 13.40 -8.32 -18.47
CA LEU A 198 14.38 -8.08 -17.40
C LEU A 198 14.06 -6.82 -16.58
N VAL A 199 13.29 -5.87 -17.13
CA VAL A 199 12.80 -4.69 -16.40
C VAL A 199 12.01 -5.08 -15.15
N ALA A 200 11.46 -6.29 -15.08
CA ALA A 200 10.79 -6.79 -13.89
C ALA A 200 11.71 -6.88 -12.65
N TYR A 201 12.99 -7.24 -12.79
CA TYR A 201 13.90 -7.36 -11.65
C TYR A 201 14.14 -6.01 -10.92
N PRO A 202 14.52 -4.90 -11.61
CA PRO A 202 14.59 -3.58 -10.99
C PRO A 202 13.27 -3.15 -10.35
N LEU A 203 12.14 -3.43 -11.00
CA LEU A 203 10.81 -3.06 -10.52
C LEU A 203 10.43 -3.80 -9.23
N MET A 204 10.83 -5.06 -9.10
CA MET A 204 10.69 -5.81 -7.86
C MET A 204 11.56 -5.23 -6.73
N ILE A 205 12.78 -4.82 -7.03
CA ILE A 205 13.67 -4.20 -6.04
C ILE A 205 13.07 -2.87 -5.56
N THR A 206 12.55 -2.03 -6.47
CA THR A 206 11.91 -0.77 -6.08
C THR A 206 10.63 -1.00 -5.29
N ALA A 207 9.81 -1.99 -5.65
CA ALA A 207 8.63 -2.38 -4.88
C ALA A 207 9.00 -2.84 -3.46
N SER A 208 10.10 -3.57 -3.30
CA SER A 208 10.59 -4.01 -1.98
C SER A 208 10.94 -2.85 -1.03
N ALA A 209 11.33 -1.69 -1.59
CA ALA A 209 11.65 -0.50 -0.81
C ALA A 209 10.42 0.14 -0.15
N LEU A 210 9.21 -0.12 -0.64
CA LEU A 210 7.95 0.35 -0.04
C LEU A 210 7.73 -0.17 1.39
N PHE A 211 8.40 -1.25 1.77
CA PHE A 211 8.35 -1.80 3.12
C PHE A 211 9.27 -1.05 4.11
N TYR A 212 9.99 -0.01 3.68
CA TYR A 212 10.89 0.83 4.49
C TYR A 212 11.95 0.04 5.30
N ARG A 213 12.33 -1.16 4.83
CA ARG A 213 13.27 -2.06 5.51
C ARG A 213 14.51 -2.30 4.67
N THR A 214 15.64 -1.74 5.07
CA THR A 214 16.92 -1.86 4.35
C THR A 214 17.36 -3.31 4.15
N ARG A 215 17.27 -4.16 5.19
CA ARG A 215 17.69 -5.57 5.10
C ARG A 215 16.86 -6.35 4.06
N PHE A 216 15.59 -5.99 3.90
CA PHE A 216 14.70 -6.62 2.94
C PHE A 216 15.07 -6.25 1.49
N VAL A 217 15.36 -4.96 1.24
CA VAL A 217 15.81 -4.49 -0.09
C VAL A 217 17.11 -5.16 -0.52
N ILE A 218 18.07 -5.31 0.41
CA ILE A 218 19.35 -6.00 0.15
C ILE A 218 19.09 -7.46 -0.20
N LEU A 219 18.28 -8.17 0.59
CA LEU A 219 17.92 -9.57 0.34
C LEU A 219 17.29 -9.73 -1.06
N MET A 220 16.29 -8.90 -1.39
CA MET A 220 15.63 -8.94 -2.69
C MET A 220 16.60 -8.65 -3.84
N THR A 221 17.51 -7.70 -3.66
CA THR A 221 18.53 -7.39 -4.67
C THR A 221 19.47 -8.58 -4.89
N THR A 222 19.97 -9.20 -3.82
CA THR A 222 20.84 -10.37 -3.93
C THR A 222 20.14 -11.53 -4.61
N ALA A 223 18.86 -11.76 -4.29
CA ALA A 223 18.05 -12.80 -4.91
C ALA A 223 17.80 -12.50 -6.41
N CYS A 224 17.47 -11.27 -6.78
CA CYS A 224 17.30 -10.85 -8.18
C CYS A 224 18.60 -11.01 -8.99
N ILE A 225 19.76 -10.62 -8.44
CA ILE A 225 21.06 -10.80 -9.10
C ILE A 225 21.34 -12.28 -9.32
N LEU A 226 21.13 -13.13 -8.30
CA LEU A 226 21.36 -14.57 -8.40
C LEU A 226 20.43 -15.22 -9.44
N ALA A 227 19.14 -14.87 -9.42
CA ALA A 227 18.16 -15.34 -10.40
C ALA A 227 18.54 -14.92 -11.84
N PHE A 228 19.00 -13.68 -12.03
CA PHE A 228 19.48 -13.20 -13.32
C PHE A 228 20.71 -13.96 -13.82
N LEU A 229 21.70 -14.22 -12.94
CA LEU A 229 22.90 -14.99 -13.29
C LEU A 229 22.56 -16.44 -13.65
N VAL A 230 21.66 -17.09 -12.90
CA VAL A 230 21.17 -18.44 -13.21
C VAL A 230 20.44 -18.45 -14.55
N LEU A 231 19.55 -17.49 -14.78
CA LEU A 231 18.79 -17.38 -16.03
C LEU A 231 19.70 -17.21 -17.25
N THR A 232 20.70 -16.33 -17.17
CA THR A 232 21.66 -16.08 -18.27
C THR A 232 22.70 -17.19 -18.43
N GLY A 233 22.86 -18.07 -17.44
CA GLY A 233 23.70 -19.27 -17.52
C GLY A 233 22.98 -20.48 -18.11
N LEU A 234 21.66 -20.60 -17.90
CA LEU A 234 20.85 -21.72 -18.40
C LEU A 234 20.30 -21.50 -19.81
N ILE A 235 20.18 -20.25 -20.24
CA ILE A 235 19.51 -19.88 -21.50
C ILE A 235 20.53 -19.26 -22.45
N GLU A 236 20.75 -19.94 -23.58
CA GLU A 236 21.51 -19.40 -24.71
C GLU A 236 20.60 -18.46 -25.52
N ASP A 237 20.80 -17.15 -25.33
CA ASP A 237 20.12 -16.10 -26.10
C ASP A 237 21.18 -15.12 -26.61
N PRO A 238 21.25 -14.83 -27.92
CA PRO A 238 22.24 -13.91 -28.50
C PRO A 238 22.16 -12.49 -27.90
N SER A 239 21.00 -12.13 -27.33
CA SER A 239 20.81 -10.89 -26.58
C SER A 239 21.69 -10.82 -25.32
N PHE A 240 22.00 -11.96 -24.70
CA PHE A 240 22.72 -12.08 -23.42
C PHE A 240 24.19 -12.49 -23.57
N GLU A 241 24.64 -12.81 -24.78
CA GLU A 241 26.03 -13.26 -25.03
C GLU A 241 27.06 -12.14 -24.91
N ARG A 242 26.65 -10.87 -25.04
CA ARG A 242 27.56 -9.75 -24.77
C ARG A 242 27.85 -9.72 -23.27
N GLY A 243 29.03 -10.21 -22.85
CA GLY A 243 29.48 -10.18 -21.45
C GLY A 243 29.34 -8.79 -20.81
N SER A 244 29.52 -7.73 -21.58
CA SER A 244 29.29 -6.34 -21.16
C SER A 244 27.86 -6.08 -20.68
N PHE A 245 26.84 -6.69 -21.30
CA PHE A 245 25.44 -6.52 -20.90
C PHE A 245 25.16 -7.13 -19.51
N ARG A 246 25.67 -8.33 -19.25
CA ARG A 246 25.49 -9.01 -17.95
C ARG A 246 26.07 -8.18 -16.81
N ILE A 247 27.29 -7.67 -17.00
CA ILE A 247 28.00 -6.83 -16.03
C ILE A 247 27.23 -5.52 -15.81
N LEU A 248 26.85 -4.82 -16.89
CA LEU A 248 26.12 -3.55 -16.79
C LEU A 248 24.78 -3.72 -16.06
N PHE A 249 24.06 -4.81 -16.31
CA PHE A 249 22.78 -5.06 -15.66
C PHE A 249 22.94 -5.35 -14.15
N VAL A 250 23.92 -6.17 -13.76
CA VAL A 250 24.21 -6.42 -12.34
C VAL A 250 24.63 -5.12 -11.62
N CYS A 251 25.50 -4.32 -12.25
CA CYS A 251 25.87 -3.00 -11.72
C CYS A 251 24.65 -2.08 -11.55
N PHE A 252 23.73 -2.08 -12.52
CA PHE A 252 22.48 -1.32 -12.44
C PHE A 252 21.62 -1.74 -11.23
N LEU A 253 21.43 -3.05 -11.00
CA LEU A 253 20.68 -3.54 -9.83
C LEU A 253 21.37 -3.17 -8.51
N ALA A 254 22.70 -3.26 -8.46
CA ALA A 254 23.47 -2.89 -7.27
C ALA A 254 23.36 -1.39 -6.96
N ILE A 255 23.46 -0.53 -7.98
CA ILE A 255 23.28 0.92 -7.83
C ILE A 255 21.86 1.23 -7.35
N GLN A 256 20.83 0.60 -7.93
CA GLN A 256 19.43 0.72 -7.48
C GLN A 256 19.25 0.34 -6.01
N CYS A 257 19.87 -0.76 -5.57
CA CYS A 257 19.83 -1.14 -4.16
C CYS A 257 20.47 -0.08 -3.25
N LEU A 258 21.61 0.48 -3.67
CA LEU A 258 22.34 1.48 -2.91
C LEU A 258 21.57 2.80 -2.81
N THR A 259 20.95 3.26 -3.91
CA THR A 259 20.12 4.47 -3.92
C THR A 259 18.88 4.31 -3.05
N LEU A 260 18.16 3.18 -3.15
CA LEU A 260 16.99 2.90 -2.32
C LEU A 260 17.34 2.77 -0.84
N THR A 261 18.46 2.09 -0.54
CA THR A 261 18.96 1.97 0.84
C THR A 261 19.30 3.34 1.42
N SER A 262 19.99 4.18 0.64
CA SER A 262 20.32 5.56 1.04
C SER A 262 19.07 6.41 1.24
N LEU A 263 18.07 6.28 0.36
CA LEU A 263 16.79 6.97 0.48
C LEU A 263 16.06 6.55 1.76
N ILE A 264 15.94 5.24 2.03
CA ILE A 264 15.31 4.72 3.26
C ILE A 264 16.05 5.23 4.49
N PHE A 265 17.39 5.21 4.47
CA PHE A 265 18.20 5.70 5.58
C PHE A 265 18.01 7.21 5.81
N LYS A 266 18.05 8.01 4.75
CA LYS A 266 17.84 9.47 4.81
C LYS A 266 16.46 9.81 5.32
N VAL A 267 15.43 9.13 4.81
CA VAL A 267 14.05 9.28 5.25
C VAL A 267 13.93 8.93 6.74
N ARG A 268 14.49 7.80 7.17
CA ARG A 268 14.50 7.38 8.59
C ARG A 268 15.21 8.39 9.50
N ASN A 269 16.36 8.90 9.10
CA ASN A 269 17.14 9.87 9.90
C ASN A 269 16.49 11.24 9.98
N LEU A 270 15.82 11.70 8.90
CA LEU A 270 15.04 12.95 8.93
C LEU A 270 13.91 12.87 9.97
N PHE A 271 13.35 11.67 10.20
CA PHE A 271 12.37 11.46 11.26
C PHE A 271 13.02 11.49 12.65
N THR A 272 14.17 10.86 12.84
CA THR A 272 14.88 10.85 14.14
C THR A 272 15.39 12.24 14.57
N TYR A 273 15.77 13.11 13.62
CA TYR A 273 16.24 14.47 13.93
C TYR A 273 15.11 15.42 14.36
N ARG A 274 13.85 15.12 13.99
CA ARG A 274 12.68 15.92 14.37
C ARG A 274 12.10 15.52 15.74
N GLU A 275 12.60 14.44 16.32
CA GLU A 275 12.23 13.94 17.66
C GLU A 275 13.16 14.43 18.78
N ARG A 276 14.30 15.05 18.44
CA ARG A 276 15.22 15.72 19.38
C ARG A 276 15.02 17.23 19.34
#